data_AF-A0A1J7IJN1-F1
#
_entry.id   AF-A0A1J7IJN1-F1
#
_cell.length_a   1.000
_cell.length_b   1.000
_cell.length_c   1.000
_cell.angle_alpha   90.00
_cell.angle_beta   90.00
_cell.angle_gamma   90.00
#
_symmetry.space_group_name_H-M   'P 1'
#
loop_
_entity.id
_entity.type
_entity.pdbx_description
1 polymer ?
#
loop_
_entity_poly.entity_id
_entity_poly.type
_entity_poly.pdbx_seq_one_letter_code
_entity_poly.pdbx_strand_id
1 'polypeptide(L)'
;MNPLISAASVIAAGLAVGLASIGPGVGQGTAAGQAVEGIARQPEAEGKIRDSCLVREEIIDVLKLNEWKDNLLSLSNLLDNRKQRILKTIRNSEELREGAIEQLEKARARLRKVETEADRFRANGYSEIEREKLNLINSIYTTLEQFENYKNETIRFEQQRAINQVQLRVFQHALEGALGTLNSCLNNELHLRTISANIGIFGGMKEIKD
;
A
#
# COMPACT_ATOMS: atom_id res chain seq x y z
N MET A 1 29.48 -13.87 -34.81
CA MET A 1 30.81 -14.07 -35.43
C MET A 1 30.71 -13.54 -36.85
N ASN A 2 31.66 -12.71 -37.32
CA ASN A 2 31.58 -12.11 -38.66
C ASN A 2 31.69 -13.20 -39.75
N PRO A 3 30.83 -13.18 -40.80
CA PRO A 3 30.83 -14.21 -41.83
C PRO A 3 32.15 -14.25 -42.62
N LEU A 4 32.79 -13.10 -42.84
CA LEU A 4 34.10 -13.00 -43.50
C LEU A 4 35.21 -13.73 -42.73
N ILE A 5 35.21 -13.62 -41.40
CA ILE A 5 36.20 -14.30 -40.54
C ILE A 5 36.00 -15.81 -40.61
N SER A 6 34.75 -16.26 -40.65
CA SER A 6 34.42 -17.70 -40.73
C SER A 6 34.86 -18.28 -42.10
N ALA A 7 34.61 -17.57 -43.20
CA ALA A 7 35.05 -17.99 -44.52
C ALA A 7 36.59 -18.05 -44.64
N ALA A 8 37.28 -17.01 -44.17
CA ALA A 8 38.74 -16.96 -44.20
C ALA A 8 39.37 -18.07 -43.35
N SER A 9 38.79 -18.41 -42.18
CA SER A 9 39.32 -19.48 -41.33
C SER A 9 39.23 -20.86 -41.97
N VAL A 10 38.16 -21.14 -42.72
CA VAL A 10 37.98 -22.45 -43.38
C VAL A 10 38.99 -22.61 -44.52
N ILE A 11 39.22 -21.56 -45.32
CA ILE A 11 40.21 -21.59 -46.41
C ILE A 11 41.63 -21.73 -45.85
N ALA A 12 41.97 -20.99 -44.81
CA ALA A 12 43.28 -21.07 -44.16
C ALA A 12 43.54 -22.48 -43.58
N ALA A 13 42.54 -23.08 -42.94
CA ALA A 13 42.64 -24.44 -42.42
C ALA A 13 42.86 -25.47 -43.54
N GLY A 14 42.13 -25.38 -44.65
CA GLY A 14 42.29 -26.28 -45.80
C GLY A 14 43.69 -26.22 -46.42
N LEU A 15 44.22 -25.01 -46.62
CA LEU A 15 45.58 -24.82 -47.16
C LEU A 15 46.66 -25.31 -46.19
N ALA A 16 46.51 -25.04 -44.89
CA ALA A 16 47.45 -25.50 -43.88
C ALA A 16 47.53 -27.03 -43.83
N VAL A 17 46.38 -27.71 -43.83
CA VAL A 17 46.31 -29.19 -43.84
C VAL A 17 46.90 -29.76 -45.13
N GLY A 18 46.54 -29.18 -46.28
CA GLY A 18 47.04 -29.63 -47.58
C GLY A 18 48.56 -29.57 -47.69
N LEU A 19 49.16 -28.43 -47.35
CA LEU A 19 50.62 -28.26 -47.41
C LEU A 19 51.35 -29.09 -46.34
N ALA A 20 50.78 -29.21 -45.13
CA ALA A 20 51.38 -30.01 -44.06
C ALA A 20 51.47 -31.51 -44.41
N SER A 21 50.57 -32.02 -45.26
CA SER A 21 50.56 -33.44 -45.66
C SER A 21 51.72 -33.86 -46.59
N ILE A 22 52.36 -32.90 -47.27
CA ILE A 22 53.43 -33.18 -48.24
C ILE A 22 54.66 -33.78 -47.58
N GLY A 23 55.07 -33.23 -46.43
CA GLY A 23 56.26 -33.69 -45.69
C GLY A 23 56.18 -35.16 -45.28
N PRO A 24 55.12 -35.59 -44.57
CA PRO A 24 54.88 -36.98 -44.24
C PRO A 24 54.80 -37.89 -45.48
N GLY A 25 54.10 -37.45 -46.54
CA GLY A 25 53.98 -38.22 -47.78
C GLY A 25 55.32 -38.51 -48.45
N VAL A 26 56.18 -37.50 -48.59
CA VAL A 26 57.54 -37.65 -49.15
C VAL A 26 58.42 -38.51 -48.23
N GLY A 27 58.36 -38.28 -46.92
CA GLY A 27 59.16 -39.02 -45.94
C GLY A 27 58.81 -40.51 -45.89
N GLN A 28 57.52 -40.85 -45.90
CA GLN A 28 57.04 -42.24 -45.93
C GLN A 28 57.37 -42.92 -47.25
N GLY A 29 57.13 -42.26 -48.40
CA GLY A 29 57.44 -42.81 -49.71
C GLY A 29 58.94 -43.10 -49.89
N THR A 30 59.80 -42.21 -49.41
CA THR A 30 61.26 -42.40 -49.45
C THR A 30 61.70 -43.56 -48.54
N ALA A 31 61.17 -43.62 -47.31
CA ALA A 31 61.47 -44.71 -46.38
C ALA A 31 61.00 -46.08 -46.92
N ALA A 32 59.82 -46.14 -47.54
CA ALA A 32 59.29 -47.35 -48.16
C ALA A 32 60.13 -47.78 -49.37
N GLY A 33 60.53 -46.83 -50.24
CA GLY A 33 61.40 -47.11 -51.39
C GLY A 33 62.76 -47.67 -50.97
N GLN A 34 63.39 -47.09 -49.94
CA GLN A 34 64.65 -47.59 -49.38
C GLN A 34 64.48 -48.96 -48.71
N ALA A 35 63.33 -49.23 -48.06
CA ALA A 35 63.04 -50.53 -47.49
C ALA A 35 62.93 -51.62 -48.57
N VAL A 36 62.23 -51.35 -49.68
CA VAL A 36 62.10 -52.26 -50.83
C VAL A 36 63.45 -52.50 -51.51
N GLU A 37 64.25 -51.46 -51.70
CA GLU A 37 65.60 -51.59 -52.26
C GLU A 37 66.53 -52.40 -51.33
N GLY A 38 66.40 -52.22 -50.01
CA GLY A 38 67.10 -53.03 -49.01
C GLY A 38 66.74 -54.51 -49.06
N ILE A 39 65.46 -54.84 -49.21
CA ILE A 39 64.97 -56.21 -49.39
C ILE A 39 65.50 -56.83 -50.69
N ALA A 40 65.48 -56.08 -51.79
CA ALA A 40 65.97 -56.55 -53.08
C ALA A 40 67.47 -56.89 -53.07
N ARG A 41 68.28 -56.16 -52.29
CA ARG A 41 69.72 -56.41 -52.13
C ARG A 41 70.02 -57.52 -51.13
N GLN A 42 69.18 -57.73 -50.13
CA GLN A 42 69.36 -58.72 -49.05
C GLN A 42 68.03 -59.43 -48.74
N PRO A 43 67.64 -60.45 -49.53
CA PRO A 43 66.34 -61.11 -49.39
C PRO A 43 66.20 -61.86 -48.06
N GLU A 44 67.31 -62.30 -47.46
CA GLU A 44 67.34 -62.98 -46.16
C GLU A 44 66.90 -62.09 -44.99
N ALA A 45 67.02 -60.76 -45.13
CA ALA A 45 66.65 -59.78 -44.10
C ALA A 45 65.20 -59.26 -44.24
N GLU A 46 64.44 -59.77 -45.22
CA GLU A 46 63.11 -59.27 -45.56
C GLU A 46 62.17 -59.20 -44.37
N GLY A 47 62.07 -60.27 -43.58
CA GLY A 47 61.18 -60.32 -42.42
C GLY A 47 61.48 -59.21 -41.41
N LYS A 48 62.76 -58.99 -41.08
CA LYS A 48 63.19 -57.97 -40.12
C LYS A 48 62.94 -56.53 -40.63
N ILE A 49 63.10 -56.29 -41.94
CA ILE A 49 62.81 -54.98 -42.55
C ILE A 49 61.30 -54.74 -42.59
N ARG A 50 60.51 -55.73 -43.00
CA ARG A 50 59.04 -55.66 -43.02
C ARG A 50 58.47 -55.45 -41.62
N ASP A 51 58.94 -56.19 -40.62
CA ASP A 51 58.50 -56.02 -39.24
C ASP A 51 58.84 -54.62 -38.70
N SER A 52 60.03 -54.10 -39.00
CA SER A 52 60.39 -52.72 -38.62
C SER A 52 59.53 -51.66 -39.32
N CYS A 53 59.06 -51.90 -40.55
CA CYS A 53 58.12 -51.02 -41.25
C CYS A 53 56.71 -51.09 -40.64
N LEU A 54 56.25 -52.29 -40.29
CA LEU A 54 54.96 -52.49 -39.62
C LEU A 54 54.90 -51.79 -38.26
N VAL A 55 55.95 -51.92 -37.44
CA VAL A 55 56.06 -51.20 -36.14
C VAL A 55 55.97 -49.68 -36.33
N ARG A 56 56.50 -49.13 -37.44
CA ARG A 56 56.40 -47.69 -37.74
C ARG A 56 54.96 -47.28 -38.09
N GLU A 57 54.23 -48.08 -38.86
CA GLU A 57 52.82 -47.83 -39.17
C GLU A 57 51.95 -47.90 -37.91
N GLU A 58 52.17 -48.90 -37.06
CA GLU A 58 51.49 -49.03 -35.77
C GLU A 58 51.71 -47.81 -34.86
N ILE A 59 52.93 -47.28 -34.77
CA ILE A 59 53.22 -46.06 -33.98
C ILE A 59 52.45 -44.85 -34.51
N ILE A 60 52.33 -44.70 -35.83
CA ILE A 60 51.59 -43.58 -36.44
C ILE A 60 50.10 -43.69 -36.12
N ASP A 61 49.54 -44.89 -36.17
CA ASP A 61 48.14 -45.11 -35.82
C ASP A 61 47.88 -44.88 -34.34
N VAL A 62 48.79 -45.28 -33.45
CA VAL A 62 48.73 -44.95 -32.01
C VAL A 62 48.77 -43.43 -31.78
N LEU A 63 49.62 -42.69 -32.50
CA LEU A 63 49.68 -41.22 -32.40
C LEU A 63 48.36 -40.58 -32.84
N LYS A 64 47.78 -40.99 -33.98
CA LYS A 64 46.47 -40.50 -34.44
C LYS A 64 45.36 -40.81 -33.44
N LEU A 65 45.36 -42.00 -32.84
CA LEU A 65 44.38 -42.38 -31.82
C LEU A 65 44.49 -41.51 -30.57
N ASN A 66 45.69 -41.14 -30.14
CA ASN A 66 45.90 -40.25 -29.01
C ASN A 66 45.43 -38.82 -29.33
N GLU A 67 45.74 -38.28 -30.51
CA GLU A 67 45.21 -36.98 -30.94
C GLU A 67 43.67 -36.97 -31.00
N TRP A 68 43.06 -38.04 -31.52
CA TRP A 68 41.61 -38.21 -31.52
C TRP A 68 41.03 -38.26 -30.11
N LYS A 69 41.70 -38.97 -29.20
CA LYS A 69 41.30 -39.04 -27.79
C LYS A 69 41.36 -37.68 -27.11
N ASP A 70 42.40 -36.89 -27.37
CA ASP A 70 42.55 -35.54 -26.81
C ASP A 70 41.49 -34.59 -27.38
N ASN A 71 41.19 -34.69 -28.68
CA ASN A 71 40.11 -33.92 -29.30
C ASN A 71 38.73 -34.29 -28.72
N LEU A 72 38.46 -35.58 -28.49
CA LEU A 72 37.23 -36.04 -27.84
C LEU A 72 37.12 -35.55 -26.40
N LEU A 73 38.22 -35.56 -25.64
CA LEU A 73 38.27 -35.03 -24.28
C LEU A 73 37.99 -33.52 -24.26
N SER A 74 38.59 -32.78 -25.19
CA SER A 74 38.35 -31.34 -25.36
C SER A 74 36.88 -31.03 -25.68
N LEU A 75 36.26 -31.80 -26.58
CA LEU A 75 34.84 -31.70 -26.90
C LEU A 75 33.95 -32.00 -25.70
N SER A 76 34.24 -33.06 -24.94
CA SER A 76 33.50 -33.38 -23.72
C SER A 76 33.55 -32.22 -22.72
N ASN A 77 34.75 -31.68 -22.46
CA ASN A 77 34.94 -30.54 -21.57
C ASN A 77 34.17 -29.29 -22.03
N LEU A 78 34.15 -29.03 -23.35
CA LEU A 78 33.39 -27.92 -23.91
C LEU A 78 31.87 -28.12 -23.74
N LEU A 79 31.37 -29.33 -23.98
CA LEU A 79 29.96 -29.69 -23.80
C LEU A 79 29.55 -29.59 -22.33
N ASP A 80 30.39 -30.08 -21.41
CA ASP A 80 30.15 -29.96 -19.97
C ASP A 80 30.15 -28.51 -19.52
N ASN A 81 31.09 -27.68 -19.99
CA ASN A 81 31.10 -26.25 -19.68
C ASN A 81 29.82 -25.55 -20.19
N ARG A 82 29.40 -25.86 -21.42
CA ARG A 82 28.14 -25.32 -21.99
C ARG A 82 26.92 -25.78 -21.19
N LYS A 83 26.86 -27.07 -20.83
CA LYS A 83 25.81 -27.63 -19.99
C LYS A 83 25.73 -26.92 -18.64
N GLN A 84 26.86 -26.75 -17.95
CA GLN A 84 26.91 -26.05 -16.67
C GLN A 84 26.48 -24.59 -16.79
N ARG A 85 26.88 -23.89 -17.86
CA ARG A 85 26.47 -22.50 -18.10
C ARG A 85 24.97 -22.38 -18.30
N ILE A 86 24.38 -23.23 -19.13
CA ILE A 86 22.94 -23.26 -19.39
C ILE A 86 22.18 -23.57 -18.09
N LEU A 87 22.61 -24.60 -17.35
CA LEU A 87 21.99 -24.97 -16.08
C LEU A 87 22.06 -23.83 -15.06
N LYS A 88 23.20 -23.15 -14.95
CA LYS A 88 23.34 -21.99 -14.06
C LYS A 88 22.41 -20.85 -14.45
N THR A 89 22.28 -20.56 -15.75
CA THR A 89 21.36 -19.51 -16.23
C THR A 89 19.90 -19.87 -15.95
N ILE A 90 19.49 -21.12 -16.17
CA ILE A 90 18.12 -21.60 -15.88
C ILE A 90 17.85 -21.48 -14.39
N ARG A 91 18.74 -21.99 -13.53
CA ARG A 91 18.58 -21.91 -12.08
C ARG A 91 18.47 -20.47 -11.58
N ASN A 92 19.34 -19.58 -12.05
CA ASN A 92 19.29 -18.18 -11.68
C ASN A 92 17.97 -17.52 -12.10
N SER A 93 17.46 -17.84 -13.29
CA SER A 93 16.15 -17.32 -13.72
C SER A 93 14.99 -17.86 -12.90
N GLU A 94 15.08 -19.11 -12.44
CA GLU A 94 14.06 -19.75 -11.62
C GLU A 94 14.04 -19.16 -10.20
N GLU A 95 15.20 -18.99 -9.59
CA GLU A 95 15.36 -18.31 -8.28
C GLU A 95 14.83 -16.87 -8.33
N LEU A 96 15.13 -16.11 -9.39
CA LEU A 96 14.60 -14.76 -9.58
C LEU A 96 13.07 -14.76 -9.74
N ARG A 97 12.52 -15.74 -10.46
CA ARG A 97 11.08 -15.88 -10.66
C ARG A 97 10.37 -16.21 -9.33
N GLU A 98 10.91 -17.15 -8.56
CA GLU A 98 10.37 -17.52 -7.25
C GLU A 98 10.41 -16.32 -6.29
N GLY A 99 11.54 -15.61 -6.23
CA GLY A 99 11.66 -14.38 -5.43
C GLY A 99 10.65 -13.30 -5.85
N ALA A 100 10.41 -13.12 -7.15
CA ALA A 100 9.42 -12.16 -7.65
C ALA A 100 7.98 -12.57 -7.28
N ILE A 101 7.65 -13.86 -7.35
CA ILE A 101 6.35 -14.39 -6.95
C ILE A 101 6.13 -14.16 -5.44
N GLU A 102 7.11 -14.46 -4.61
CA GLU A 102 7.00 -14.25 -3.16
C GLU A 102 6.78 -12.75 -2.83
N GLN A 103 7.50 -11.84 -3.48
CA GLN A 103 7.30 -10.40 -3.30
C GLN A 103 5.91 -9.95 -3.76
N LEU A 104 5.42 -10.50 -4.89
CA LEU A 104 4.07 -10.22 -5.38
C LEU A 104 2.99 -10.70 -4.41
N GLU A 105 3.14 -11.89 -3.84
CA GLU A 105 2.22 -12.44 -2.85
C GLU A 105 2.22 -11.61 -1.56
N LYS A 106 3.40 -11.21 -1.06
CA LYS A 106 3.52 -10.29 0.07
C LYS A 106 2.84 -8.95 -0.21
N ALA A 107 3.04 -8.39 -1.40
CA ALA A 107 2.40 -7.13 -1.80
C ALA A 107 0.87 -7.27 -1.86
N ARG A 108 0.36 -8.36 -2.44
CA ARG A 108 -1.09 -8.66 -2.47
C ARG A 108 -1.68 -8.85 -1.06
N ALA A 109 -0.97 -9.52 -0.17
CA ALA A 109 -1.41 -9.69 1.22
C ALA A 109 -1.49 -8.35 1.95
N ARG A 110 -0.50 -7.46 1.75
CA ARG A 110 -0.52 -6.09 2.30
C ARG A 110 -1.68 -5.28 1.73
N LEU A 111 -1.92 -5.36 0.42
CA LEU A 111 -3.03 -4.67 -0.22
C LEU A 111 -4.38 -5.10 0.37
N ARG A 112 -4.61 -6.41 0.48
CA ARG A 112 -5.84 -6.95 1.12
C ARG A 112 -6.02 -6.44 2.54
N LYS A 113 -4.94 -6.39 3.33
CA LYS A 113 -4.99 -5.84 4.69
C LYS A 113 -5.43 -4.38 4.68
N VAL A 114 -4.82 -3.56 3.82
CA VAL A 114 -5.16 -2.14 3.69
C VAL A 114 -6.61 -1.96 3.21
N GLU A 115 -7.08 -2.75 2.25
CA GLU A 115 -8.49 -2.72 1.79
C GLU A 115 -9.45 -3.02 2.94
N THR A 116 -9.22 -4.11 3.70
CA THR A 116 -10.07 -4.45 4.85
C THR A 116 -10.07 -3.37 5.93
N GLU A 117 -8.92 -2.73 6.15
CA GLU A 117 -8.79 -1.66 7.12
C GLU A 117 -9.51 -0.38 6.63
N ALA A 118 -9.38 -0.02 5.36
CA ALA A 118 -10.09 1.09 4.75
C ALA A 118 -11.61 0.89 4.78
N ASP A 119 -12.09 -0.32 4.49
CA ASP A 119 -13.51 -0.66 4.60
C ASP A 119 -14.02 -0.55 6.03
N ARG A 120 -13.23 -1.01 7.01
CA ARG A 120 -13.54 -0.85 8.43
C ARG A 120 -13.58 0.63 8.84
N PHE A 121 -12.61 1.43 8.42
CA PHE A 121 -12.60 2.88 8.68
C PHE A 121 -13.83 3.55 8.07
N ARG A 122 -14.19 3.18 6.84
CA ARG A 122 -15.39 3.71 6.16
C ARG A 122 -16.66 3.35 6.92
N ALA A 123 -16.84 2.10 7.32
CA ALA A 123 -18.00 1.65 8.09
C ALA A 123 -18.10 2.35 9.45
N ASN A 124 -16.97 2.44 10.18
CA ASN A 124 -16.91 3.13 11.46
C ASN A 124 -17.23 4.62 11.32
N GLY A 125 -16.63 5.29 10.32
CA GLY A 125 -16.88 6.71 10.05
C GLY A 125 -18.34 6.99 9.75
N TYR A 126 -19.01 6.15 8.94
CA TYR A 126 -20.46 6.29 8.72
C TYR A 126 -21.27 6.12 10.01
N SER A 127 -20.92 5.15 10.86
CA SER A 127 -21.60 4.96 12.15
C SER A 127 -21.38 6.13 13.12
N GLU A 128 -20.18 6.70 13.15
CA GLU A 128 -19.85 7.88 13.96
C GLU A 128 -20.61 9.10 13.49
N ILE A 129 -20.62 9.38 12.19
CA ILE A 129 -21.36 10.51 11.60
C ILE A 129 -22.85 10.40 11.92
N GLU A 130 -23.47 9.22 11.77
CA GLU A 130 -24.89 9.06 12.08
C GLU A 130 -25.18 9.27 13.58
N ARG A 131 -24.26 8.84 14.45
CA ARG A 131 -24.36 9.07 15.90
C ARG A 131 -24.24 10.55 16.25
N GLU A 132 -23.28 11.25 15.66
CA GLU A 132 -23.09 12.70 15.87
C GLU A 132 -24.29 13.50 15.36
N LYS A 133 -24.81 13.15 14.19
CA LYS A 133 -26.04 13.73 13.65
C LYS A 133 -27.21 13.54 14.61
N LEU A 134 -27.42 12.34 15.14
CA LEU A 134 -28.49 12.08 16.11
C LEU A 134 -28.30 12.89 17.40
N ASN A 135 -27.07 12.95 17.91
CA ASN A 135 -26.74 13.74 19.10
C ASN A 135 -27.00 15.24 18.88
N LEU A 136 -26.63 15.77 17.71
CA LEU A 136 -26.89 17.16 17.34
C LEU A 136 -28.38 17.44 17.25
N ILE A 137 -29.14 16.55 16.60
CA ILE A 137 -30.60 16.66 16.50
C ILE A 137 -31.23 16.69 17.91
N ASN A 138 -30.84 15.76 18.79
CA ASN A 138 -31.34 15.72 20.16
C ASN A 138 -31.00 17.00 20.94
N SER A 139 -29.78 17.50 20.82
CA SER A 139 -29.34 18.77 21.44
C SER A 139 -30.16 19.97 20.95
N ILE A 140 -30.45 20.02 19.64
CA ILE A 140 -31.30 21.05 19.05
C ILE A 140 -32.72 20.95 19.60
N TYR A 141 -33.30 19.74 19.69
CA TYR A 141 -34.62 19.55 20.28
C TYR A 141 -34.68 20.02 21.74
N THR A 142 -33.70 19.65 22.57
CA THR A 142 -33.62 20.13 23.96
C THR A 142 -33.50 21.65 24.03
N THR A 143 -32.69 22.26 23.17
CA THR A 143 -32.53 23.72 23.12
C THR A 143 -33.83 24.41 22.68
N LEU A 144 -34.55 23.84 21.72
CA LEU A 144 -35.84 24.34 21.26
C LEU A 144 -36.90 24.27 22.36
N GLU A 145 -36.98 23.15 23.09
CA GLU A 145 -37.89 22.99 24.22
C GLU A 145 -37.61 24.01 25.33
N GLN A 146 -36.33 24.23 25.67
CA GLN A 146 -35.93 25.27 26.63
C GLN A 146 -36.34 26.67 26.16
N PHE A 147 -36.15 26.97 24.88
CA PHE A 147 -36.54 28.25 24.30
C PHE A 147 -38.07 28.46 24.32
N GLU A 148 -38.84 27.41 24.02
CA GLU A 148 -40.29 27.44 24.09
C GLU A 148 -40.79 27.69 25.51
N ASN A 149 -40.20 27.00 26.50
CA ASN A 149 -40.48 27.23 27.92
C ASN A 149 -40.16 28.67 28.34
N TYR A 150 -39.00 29.20 27.94
CA TYR A 150 -38.63 30.59 28.22
C TYR A 150 -39.62 31.60 27.64
N LYS A 151 -40.09 31.39 26.40
CA LYS A 151 -41.12 32.23 25.79
C LYS A 151 -42.42 32.18 26.58
N ASN A 152 -42.84 30.98 27.00
CA ASN A 152 -44.06 30.81 27.79
C ASN A 152 -43.97 31.52 29.15
N GLU A 153 -42.82 31.45 29.82
CA GLU A 153 -42.56 32.21 31.06
C GLU A 153 -42.60 33.72 30.82
N THR A 154 -41.98 34.20 29.74
CA THR A 154 -41.98 35.61 29.36
C THR A 154 -43.40 36.12 29.10
N ILE A 155 -44.22 35.34 28.39
CA ILE A 155 -45.63 35.67 28.13
C ILE A 155 -46.40 35.77 29.44
N ARG A 156 -46.24 34.80 30.35
CA ARG A 156 -46.91 34.84 31.67
C ARG A 156 -46.49 36.06 32.49
N PHE A 157 -45.20 36.40 32.48
CA PHE A 157 -44.69 37.59 33.18
C PHE A 157 -45.30 38.87 32.62
N GLU A 158 -45.33 39.03 31.29
CA GLU A 158 -45.94 40.19 30.63
C GLU A 158 -47.45 40.28 30.86
N GLN A 159 -48.16 39.15 30.86
CA GLN A 159 -49.58 39.09 31.22
C GLN A 159 -49.81 39.59 32.64
N GLN A 160 -49.02 39.13 33.61
CA GLN A 160 -49.15 39.58 35.00
C GLN A 160 -48.82 41.07 35.13
N ARG A 161 -47.80 41.55 34.41
CA ARG A 161 -47.44 42.97 34.37
C ARG A 161 -48.59 43.81 33.84
N ALA A 162 -49.22 43.39 32.74
CA ALA A 162 -50.36 44.08 32.15
C ALA A 162 -51.57 44.10 33.11
N ILE A 163 -51.87 42.97 33.76
CA ILE A 163 -52.94 42.89 34.77
C ILE A 163 -52.68 43.88 35.91
N ASN A 164 -51.46 43.89 36.47
CA ASN A 164 -51.11 44.78 37.57
C ASN A 164 -51.21 46.26 37.16
N GLN A 165 -50.79 46.61 35.94
CA GLN A 165 -50.94 47.97 35.42
C GLN A 165 -52.40 48.39 35.26
N VAL A 166 -53.25 47.49 34.73
CA VAL A 166 -54.70 47.76 34.59
C VAL A 166 -55.35 47.91 35.97
N GLN A 167 -55.07 47.00 36.90
CA GLN A 167 -55.57 47.09 38.28
C GLN A 167 -55.19 48.42 38.92
N LEU A 168 -53.92 48.83 38.82
CA LEU A 168 -53.46 50.09 39.40
C LEU A 168 -54.21 51.30 38.81
N ARG A 169 -54.42 51.34 37.49
CA ARG A 169 -55.19 52.41 36.84
C ARG A 169 -56.65 52.42 37.26
N VAL A 170 -57.28 51.25 37.35
CA VAL A 170 -58.67 51.12 37.83
C VAL A 170 -58.79 51.60 39.27
N PHE A 171 -57.85 51.23 40.15
CA PHE A 171 -57.80 51.70 41.53
C PHE A 171 -57.62 53.22 41.62
N GLN A 172 -56.70 53.80 40.83
CA GLN A 172 -56.51 55.25 40.78
C GLN A 172 -57.79 55.96 40.32
N HIS A 173 -58.43 55.47 39.26
CA HIS A 173 -59.66 56.07 38.76
C HIS A 173 -60.83 55.95 39.75
N ALA A 174 -60.95 54.81 40.44
CA ALA A 174 -61.95 54.61 41.48
C ALA A 174 -61.70 55.54 42.69
N LEU A 175 -60.44 55.74 43.08
CA LEU A 175 -60.06 56.69 44.13
C LEU A 175 -60.38 58.13 43.73
N GLU A 176 -60.05 58.56 42.52
CA GLU A 176 -60.41 59.89 42.01
C GLU A 176 -61.93 60.11 42.01
N GLY A 177 -62.70 59.11 41.54
CA GLY A 177 -64.16 59.15 41.55
C GLY A 177 -64.76 59.20 42.97
N ALA A 178 -64.21 58.42 43.90
CA ALA A 178 -64.60 58.44 45.32
C ALA A 178 -64.29 59.80 45.96
N LEU A 179 -63.12 60.38 45.67
CA LEU A 179 -62.71 61.69 46.17
C LEU A 179 -63.62 62.80 45.62
N GLY A 180 -63.95 62.76 44.32
CA GLY A 180 -64.93 63.67 43.72
C GLY A 180 -66.31 63.58 44.36
N THR A 181 -66.79 62.36 44.60
CA THR A 181 -68.07 62.11 45.29
C THR A 181 -68.03 62.64 46.73
N LEU A 182 -67.00 62.30 47.49
CA LEU A 182 -66.80 62.76 48.87
C LEU A 182 -66.80 64.29 48.94
N ASN A 183 -66.08 64.95 48.03
CA ASN A 183 -65.99 66.40 47.97
C ASN A 183 -67.36 67.06 47.65
N SER A 184 -68.19 66.40 46.84
CA SER A 184 -69.56 66.85 46.56
C SER A 184 -70.56 66.60 47.70
N CYS A 185 -70.30 65.61 48.56
CA CYS A 185 -71.17 65.24 49.69
C CYS A 185 -70.72 65.83 51.04
N LEU A 186 -69.56 66.48 51.10
CA LEU A 186 -69.00 67.08 52.30
C LEU A 186 -69.94 68.17 52.84
N ASN A 187 -70.67 67.86 53.92
CA ASN A 187 -71.50 68.81 54.66
C ASN A 187 -71.17 68.74 56.15
N ASN A 188 -71.65 69.72 56.93
CA ASN A 188 -71.31 69.82 58.35
C ASN A 188 -71.68 68.55 59.16
N GLU A 189 -72.77 67.87 58.81
CA GLU A 189 -73.21 66.63 59.46
C GLU A 189 -72.25 65.46 59.19
N LEU A 190 -71.86 65.26 57.93
CA LEU A 190 -70.92 64.22 57.54
C LEU A 190 -69.53 64.44 58.15
N HIS A 191 -69.09 65.70 58.26
CA HIS A 191 -67.86 66.08 58.95
C HIS A 191 -67.88 65.68 60.43
N LEU A 192 -68.95 66.03 61.16
CA LEU A 192 -69.06 65.73 62.58
C LEU A 192 -69.09 64.22 62.84
N ARG A 193 -69.84 63.45 62.04
CA ARG A 193 -69.84 61.98 62.13
C ARG A 193 -68.47 61.37 61.88
N THR A 194 -67.76 61.86 60.86
CA THR A 194 -66.41 61.37 60.52
C THR A 194 -65.40 61.69 61.63
N ILE A 195 -65.45 62.90 62.20
CA ILE A 195 -64.58 63.30 63.32
C ILE A 195 -64.86 62.42 64.54
N SER A 196 -66.13 62.21 64.90
CA SER A 196 -66.50 61.35 66.03
C SER A 196 -66.04 59.90 65.83
N ALA A 197 -66.21 59.34 64.64
CA ALA A 197 -65.72 58.01 64.29
C ALA A 197 -64.19 57.90 64.39
N ASN A 198 -63.45 58.88 63.85
CA ASN A 198 -61.99 58.90 63.92
C ASN A 198 -61.47 59.03 65.36
N ILE A 199 -62.13 59.83 66.21
CA ILE A 199 -61.80 59.92 67.64
C ILE A 199 -62.02 58.57 68.32
N GLY A 200 -63.11 57.87 68.00
CA GLY A 200 -63.38 56.52 68.51
C GLY A 200 -62.31 55.50 68.11
N ILE A 201 -61.90 55.51 66.83
CA ILE A 201 -60.82 54.64 66.33
C ILE A 201 -59.49 54.96 67.03
N PHE A 202 -59.17 56.25 67.22
CA PHE A 202 -57.95 56.66 67.91
C PHE A 202 -57.93 56.25 69.38
N GLY A 203 -59.09 56.33 70.06
CA GLY A 203 -59.27 55.81 71.41
C GLY A 203 -58.98 54.30 71.48
N GLY A 204 -59.59 53.51 70.59
CA GLY A 204 -59.36 52.06 70.54
C GLY A 204 -57.91 51.68 70.17
N MET A 205 -57.25 52.42 69.28
CA MET A 205 -55.82 52.21 68.98
C MET A 205 -54.91 52.49 70.19
N LYS A 206 -55.34 53.37 71.09
CA LYS A 206 -54.61 53.71 72.31
C LYS A 206 -54.78 52.62 73.37
N GLU A 207 -55.99 52.07 73.52
CA GLU A 207 -56.27 50.93 74.40
C GLU A 207 -55.59 49.62 73.96
N ILE A 208 -55.26 49.45 72.69
CA ILE A 208 -54.53 48.27 72.18
C ILE A 208 -53.01 48.33 72.47
N LYS A 209 -52.49 49.51 72.83
CA LYS A 209 -51.05 49.73 73.09
C LYS A 209 -50.66 49.77 74.57
N ASP A 210 -51.62 49.77 75.49
CA ASP A 210 -51.44 49.62 76.94
C ASP A 210 -51.73 48.16 77.37
#